data_AF-A0A367INX9-F1
#
_entry.id   AF-A0A367INX9-F1
#
_cell.length_a   1.000
_cell.length_b   1.000
_cell.length_c   1.000
_cell.angle_alpha   90.00
_cell.angle_beta   90.00
_cell.angle_gamma   90.00
#
_symmetry.space_group_name_H-M   'P 1'
#
loop_
_entity.id
_entity.type
_entity.pdbx_description
1 polymer ?
#
loop_
_entity_poly.entity_id
_entity_poly.type
_entity_poly.pdbx_seq_one_letter_code
_entity_poly.pdbx_strand_id
1 'polypeptide(L)'
;MDSLSDTSHNDEELYYEKCFCDTYMDALRCLSKLNATQAFQLFELIARHGRQVYNKINSRTQQLVSFAQYRAGRMLCELDDSMEEGLGYLLESSKNGNARATFILGYYAERRGDIDHACHLYHQAAVAGVLPAKVSFGNTILFKKTVPGFQTQDAIQMLDEASIQ
;
A
#
# COMPACT_ATOMS: atom_id res chain seq x y z
N MET A 1 -31.99 -10.58 23.46
CA MET A 1 -32.41 -9.29 22.86
C MET A 1 -31.27 -8.73 22.00
N ASP A 2 -30.47 -9.62 21.39
CA ASP A 2 -29.21 -9.31 20.71
C ASP A 2 -29.32 -9.41 19.18
N SER A 3 -30.45 -9.87 18.65
CA SER A 3 -30.66 -10.14 17.22
C SER A 3 -31.01 -8.91 16.39
N LEU A 4 -31.05 -7.71 16.96
CA LEU A 4 -31.37 -6.46 16.24
C LEU A 4 -30.11 -5.61 16.02
N SER A 5 -29.11 -5.69 16.92
CA SER A 5 -27.83 -4.98 16.77
C SER A 5 -26.95 -5.63 15.70
N ASP A 6 -26.87 -6.96 15.67
CA ASP A 6 -26.04 -7.71 14.70
C ASP A 6 -26.53 -7.51 13.25
N THR A 7 -27.83 -7.42 13.05
CA THR A 7 -28.42 -7.20 11.71
C THR A 7 -28.11 -5.79 11.20
N SER A 8 -28.22 -4.78 12.07
CA SER A 8 -27.91 -3.39 11.72
C SER A 8 -26.43 -3.18 11.39
N HIS A 9 -25.53 -3.87 12.10
CA HIS A 9 -24.10 -3.82 11.85
C HIS A 9 -23.72 -4.49 10.53
N ASN A 10 -24.31 -5.66 10.24
CA ASN A 10 -24.08 -6.38 8.99
C ASN A 10 -24.60 -5.59 7.77
N ASP A 11 -25.77 -4.93 7.88
CA ASP A 11 -26.30 -4.07 6.82
C ASP A 11 -25.40 -2.85 6.55
N GLU A 12 -24.78 -2.29 7.60
CA GLU A 12 -23.82 -1.19 7.47
C GLU A 12 -22.51 -1.64 6.78
N GLU A 13 -21.99 -2.83 7.11
CA GLU A 13 -20.81 -3.40 6.43
C GLU A 13 -21.07 -3.66 4.94
N LEU A 14 -22.20 -4.28 4.60
CA LEU A 14 -22.58 -4.53 3.19
C LEU A 14 -22.76 -3.23 2.41
N TYR A 15 -23.31 -2.19 3.05
CA TYR A 15 -23.44 -0.87 2.44
C TYR A 15 -22.08 -0.28 2.06
N TYR A 16 -21.12 -0.30 2.98
CA TYR A 16 -19.77 0.22 2.71
C TYR A 16 -19.01 -0.62 1.69
N GLU A 17 -19.11 -1.95 1.75
CA GLU A 17 -18.47 -2.84 0.78
C GLU A 17 -18.94 -2.50 -0.64
N LYS A 18 -20.26 -2.41 -0.85
CA LYS A 18 -20.83 -2.06 -2.16
C LYS A 18 -20.39 -0.67 -2.61
N CYS A 19 -20.55 0.33 -1.76
CA CYS A 19 -20.22 1.71 -2.08
C CYS A 19 -18.74 1.89 -2.47
N PHE A 20 -17.83 1.30 -1.70
CA PHE A 20 -16.40 1.40 -1.99
C PHE A 20 -16.01 0.59 -3.22
N CYS A 21 -16.59 -0.60 -3.43
CA CYS A 21 -16.36 -1.39 -4.64
C CYS A 21 -16.77 -0.62 -5.90
N ASP A 22 -17.99 -0.07 -5.92
CA ASP A 22 -18.50 0.69 -7.07
C ASP A 22 -17.62 1.91 -7.36
N THR A 23 -17.29 2.68 -6.32
CA THR A 23 -16.42 3.86 -6.42
C THR A 23 -15.01 3.49 -6.91
N TYR A 24 -14.45 2.37 -6.44
CA TYR A 24 -13.12 1.92 -6.85
C TYR A 24 -13.11 1.48 -8.31
N MET A 25 -14.16 0.78 -8.75
CA MET A 25 -14.32 0.39 -10.15
C MET A 25 -14.47 1.60 -11.07
N ASP A 26 -15.18 2.64 -10.65
CA ASP A 26 -15.26 3.90 -11.39
C ASP A 26 -13.91 4.62 -11.46
N ALA A 27 -13.14 4.62 -10.37
CA ALA A 27 -11.78 5.17 -10.37
C ALA A 27 -10.88 4.47 -11.39
N LEU A 28 -10.91 3.14 -11.45
CA LEU A 28 -10.16 2.35 -12.45
C LEU A 28 -10.62 2.65 -13.88
N ARG A 29 -11.92 2.82 -14.11
CA ARG A 29 -12.45 3.22 -15.43
C ARG A 29 -11.96 4.60 -15.83
N CYS A 30 -11.93 5.56 -14.91
CA CYS A 30 -11.38 6.89 -15.16
C CYS A 30 -9.89 6.82 -15.55
N LEU A 31 -9.07 6.00 -14.85
CA LEU A 31 -7.68 5.76 -15.23
C LEU A 31 -7.56 5.18 -16.64
N SER A 32 -8.37 4.19 -17.00
CA SER A 32 -8.33 3.59 -18.35
C SER A 32 -8.67 4.59 -19.46
N LYS A 33 -9.44 5.63 -19.14
CA LYS A 33 -9.83 6.72 -20.05
C LYS A 33 -8.88 7.91 -19.97
N LEU A 34 -7.72 7.76 -19.32
CA LEU A 34 -6.71 8.82 -19.11
C LEU A 34 -7.24 10.03 -18.33
N ASN A 35 -8.30 9.86 -17.52
CA ASN A 35 -8.80 10.89 -16.63
C ASN A 35 -8.22 10.71 -15.22
N ALA A 36 -6.93 11.05 -15.09
CA ALA A 36 -6.19 10.88 -13.84
C ALA A 36 -6.76 11.74 -12.70
N THR A 37 -7.19 12.97 -12.97
CA THR A 37 -7.76 13.86 -11.95
C THR A 37 -9.02 13.27 -11.32
N GLN A 38 -9.97 12.78 -12.13
CA GLN A 38 -11.19 12.18 -11.62
C GLN A 38 -10.91 10.85 -10.90
N ALA A 39 -9.99 10.04 -11.43
CA ALA A 39 -9.58 8.81 -10.76
C ALA A 39 -8.98 9.09 -9.38
N PHE A 40 -8.10 10.10 -9.28
CA PHE A 40 -7.52 10.52 -8.01
C PHE A 40 -8.61 10.89 -7.01
N GLN A 41 -9.56 11.76 -7.39
CA GLN A 41 -10.65 12.19 -6.51
C GLN A 41 -11.46 11.00 -5.97
N LEU A 42 -11.71 9.98 -6.79
CA LEU A 42 -12.44 8.78 -6.37
C LEU A 42 -11.60 7.89 -5.42
N PHE A 43 -10.30 7.72 -5.67
CA PHE A 43 -9.43 7.01 -4.73
C PHE A 43 -9.28 7.77 -3.41
N GLU A 44 -9.11 9.09 -3.47
CA GLU A 44 -9.02 9.96 -2.30
C GLU A 44 -10.31 9.90 -1.46
N LEU A 45 -11.48 9.90 -2.12
CA LEU A 45 -12.77 9.76 -1.47
C LEU A 45 -12.84 8.47 -0.64
N ILE A 46 -12.48 7.33 -1.23
CA ILE A 46 -12.43 6.04 -0.54
C ILE A 46 -11.42 6.08 0.60
N ALA A 47 -10.22 6.63 0.38
CA ALA A 47 -9.17 6.70 1.41
C ALA A 47 -9.63 7.50 2.64
N ARG A 48 -10.25 8.67 2.42
CA ARG A 48 -10.72 9.56 3.48
C ARG A 48 -11.92 8.99 4.22
N HIS A 49 -12.90 8.45 3.49
CA HIS A 49 -14.08 7.84 4.11
C HIS A 49 -13.68 6.57 4.85
N GLY A 50 -12.87 5.71 4.22
CA GLY A 50 -12.33 4.49 4.80
C GLY A 50 -11.61 4.74 6.11
N ARG A 51 -10.84 5.83 6.25
CA ARG A 51 -10.21 6.23 7.52
C ARG A 51 -11.22 6.48 8.64
N GLN A 52 -12.36 7.07 8.33
CA GLN A 52 -13.40 7.41 9.32
C GLN A 52 -14.19 6.17 9.78
N VAL A 53 -14.36 5.19 8.89
CA VAL A 53 -15.21 4.02 9.13
C VAL A 53 -14.42 2.72 9.26
N TYR A 54 -13.09 2.78 9.35
CA TYR A 54 -12.20 1.62 9.25
C TYR A 54 -12.54 0.48 10.21
N ASN A 55 -12.93 0.83 11.45
CA ASN A 55 -13.29 -0.14 12.50
C ASN A 55 -14.72 -0.69 12.36
N LYS A 56 -15.49 -0.20 11.39
CA LYS A 56 -16.89 -0.57 11.13
C LYS A 56 -17.06 -1.38 9.84
N ILE A 57 -15.97 -1.69 9.15
CA ILE A 57 -16.00 -2.35 7.85
C ILE A 57 -15.24 -3.67 7.91
N ASN A 58 -15.69 -4.65 7.11
CA ASN A 58 -15.07 -5.96 7.04
C ASN A 58 -13.64 -5.91 6.45
N SER A 59 -12.87 -6.97 6.67
CA SER A 59 -11.45 -7.04 6.25
C SER A 59 -11.25 -6.89 4.75
N ARG A 60 -12.20 -7.33 3.92
CA ARG A 60 -12.13 -7.17 2.46
C ARG A 60 -12.24 -5.71 2.06
N THR A 61 -13.15 -4.98 2.70
CA THR A 61 -13.34 -3.55 2.48
C THR A 61 -12.14 -2.75 3.01
N GLN A 62 -11.54 -3.16 4.13
CA GLN A 62 -10.28 -2.59 4.61
C GLN A 62 -9.12 -2.76 3.61
N GLN A 63 -9.00 -3.92 2.97
CA GLN A 63 -8.03 -4.13 1.88
C GLN A 63 -8.29 -3.21 0.69
N LEU A 64 -9.56 -2.99 0.33
CA LEU A 64 -9.91 -2.05 -0.74
C LEU A 64 -9.52 -0.61 -0.39
N VAL A 65 -9.73 -0.19 0.87
CA VAL A 65 -9.26 1.10 1.39
C VAL A 65 -7.74 1.21 1.28
N SER A 66 -6.99 0.16 1.65
CA SER A 66 -5.53 0.17 1.53
C SER A 66 -5.07 0.28 0.07
N PHE A 67 -5.79 -0.32 -0.88
CA PHE A 67 -5.51 -0.14 -2.31
C PHE A 67 -5.81 1.28 -2.80
N ALA A 68 -6.90 1.90 -2.32
CA ALA A 68 -7.23 3.28 -2.67
C ALA A 68 -6.20 4.27 -2.12
N GLN A 69 -5.79 4.11 -0.85
CA GLN A 69 -4.70 4.88 -0.24
C GLN A 69 -3.40 4.75 -1.05
N TYR A 70 -3.03 3.53 -1.46
CA TYR A 70 -1.85 3.32 -2.31
C TYR A 70 -1.94 4.06 -3.65
N ARG A 71 -3.10 3.99 -4.33
CA ARG A 71 -3.30 4.67 -5.61
C ARG A 71 -3.25 6.18 -5.47
N ALA A 72 -3.99 6.75 -4.51
CA ALA A 72 -3.97 8.18 -4.23
C ALA A 72 -2.56 8.67 -3.87
N GLY A 73 -1.88 7.96 -2.97
CA GLY A 73 -0.50 8.28 -2.57
C GLY A 73 0.49 8.23 -3.73
N ARG A 74 0.41 7.20 -4.58
CA ARG A 74 1.24 7.09 -5.79
C ARG A 74 1.02 8.24 -6.77
N MET A 75 -0.24 8.61 -7.00
CA MET A 75 -0.57 9.69 -7.93
C MET A 75 -0.07 11.04 -7.40
N LEU A 76 -0.16 11.29 -6.09
CA LEU A 76 0.39 12.50 -5.48
C LEU A 76 1.91 12.53 -5.49
N CYS A 77 2.59 11.41 -5.24
CA CYS A 77 4.05 11.37 -5.32
C CYS A 77 4.61 11.47 -6.74
N GLU A 78 3.77 11.28 -7.77
CA GLU A 78 4.12 11.55 -9.17
C GLU A 78 3.98 13.05 -9.51
N LEU A 79 3.37 13.84 -8.63
CA LEU A 79 3.31 15.30 -8.68
C LEU A 79 4.34 15.89 -7.72
N ASP A 80 5.33 16.63 -8.23
CA ASP A 80 6.45 17.13 -7.42
C ASP A 80 6.00 17.96 -6.19
N ASP A 81 4.94 18.75 -6.32
CA ASP A 81 4.43 19.64 -5.26
C ASP A 81 3.64 18.92 -4.16
N SER A 82 3.29 17.65 -4.32
CA SER A 82 2.39 16.91 -3.41
C SER A 82 3.03 15.68 -2.77
N MET A 83 4.36 15.63 -2.78
CA MET A 83 5.14 14.49 -2.30
C MET A 83 4.87 14.12 -0.83
N GLU A 84 4.76 15.11 0.06
CA GLU A 84 4.54 14.87 1.49
C GLU A 84 3.15 14.27 1.77
N GLU A 85 2.12 14.81 1.14
CA GLU A 85 0.76 14.28 1.23
C GLU A 85 0.68 12.86 0.66
N GLY A 86 1.33 12.62 -0.48
CA GLY A 86 1.40 11.30 -1.09
C GLY A 86 2.06 10.25 -0.18
N LEU A 87 3.14 10.61 0.52
CA LEU A 87 3.76 9.74 1.52
C LEU A 87 2.85 9.46 2.71
N GLY A 88 2.02 10.43 3.12
CA GLY A 88 0.99 10.22 4.14
C GLY A 88 0.04 9.09 3.78
N TYR A 89 -0.51 9.12 2.56
CA TYR A 89 -1.38 8.04 2.07
C TYR A 89 -0.66 6.69 1.93
N LEU A 90 0.58 6.68 1.46
CA LEU A 90 1.38 5.46 1.36
C LEU A 90 1.67 4.84 2.74
N LEU A 91 1.93 5.68 3.76
CA LEU A 91 2.12 5.22 5.13
C LEU A 91 0.86 4.55 5.69
N GLU A 92 -0.32 5.15 5.47
CA GLU A 92 -1.58 4.54 5.89
C GLU A 92 -1.86 3.23 5.16
N SER A 93 -1.62 3.21 3.85
CA SER A 93 -1.77 2.01 3.03
C SER A 93 -0.88 0.86 3.53
N SER A 94 0.39 1.17 3.85
CA SER A 94 1.35 0.23 4.42
C SER A 94 0.89 -0.30 5.79
N LYS A 95 0.41 0.58 6.68
CA LYS A 95 -0.17 0.20 7.99
C LYS A 95 -1.40 -0.70 7.83
N ASN A 96 -2.16 -0.52 6.77
CA ASN A 96 -3.32 -1.33 6.41
C ASN A 96 -2.96 -2.58 5.59
N GLY A 97 -1.69 -3.01 5.61
CA GLY A 97 -1.23 -4.29 5.07
C GLY A 97 -0.89 -4.28 3.57
N ASN A 98 -0.83 -3.13 2.91
CA ASN A 98 -0.46 -3.08 1.50
C ASN A 98 1.07 -3.12 1.32
N ALA A 99 1.59 -4.31 1.06
CA ALA A 99 3.03 -4.54 0.86
C ALA A 99 3.63 -3.74 -0.31
N ARG A 100 2.86 -3.41 -1.36
CA ARG A 100 3.34 -2.55 -2.44
C ARG A 100 3.55 -1.12 -1.95
N ALA A 101 2.71 -0.62 -1.04
CA ALA A 101 2.92 0.68 -0.42
C ALA A 101 4.19 0.68 0.43
N THR A 102 4.44 -0.39 1.20
CA THR A 102 5.68 -0.58 1.97
C THR A 102 6.92 -0.53 1.08
N PHE A 103 6.90 -1.21 -0.08
CA PHE A 103 7.99 -1.14 -1.06
C PHE A 103 8.23 0.28 -1.57
N ILE A 104 7.18 1.02 -1.90
CA ILE A 104 7.30 2.39 -2.42
C ILE A 104 7.82 3.36 -1.34
N LEU A 105 7.43 3.19 -0.08
CA LEU A 105 8.04 3.92 1.03
C LEU A 105 9.55 3.64 1.11
N GLY A 106 9.96 2.38 0.92
CA GLY A 106 11.38 2.00 0.86
C GLY A 106 12.12 2.71 -0.28
N TYR A 107 11.51 2.77 -1.46
CA TYR A 107 12.06 3.50 -2.61
C TYR A 107 12.30 4.98 -2.31
N TYR A 108 11.36 5.65 -1.65
CA TYR A 108 11.53 7.06 -1.29
C TYR A 108 12.52 7.27 -0.13
N ALA A 109 12.62 6.34 0.82
CA ALA A 109 13.64 6.36 1.85
C ALA A 109 15.05 6.24 1.23
N GLU A 110 15.23 5.32 0.28
CA GLU A 110 16.49 5.15 -0.45
C GLU A 110 16.87 6.42 -1.22
N ARG A 111 15.91 7.04 -1.92
CA ARG A 111 16.13 8.31 -2.64
C ARG A 111 16.50 9.49 -1.72
N ARG A 112 16.09 9.44 -0.45
CA ARG A 112 16.49 10.41 0.58
C ARG A 112 17.83 10.07 1.23
N GLY A 113 18.45 8.96 0.85
CA GLY A 113 19.73 8.49 1.38
C GLY A 113 19.61 7.65 2.65
N ASP A 114 18.40 7.36 3.13
CA ASP A 114 18.16 6.51 4.30
C ASP A 114 18.09 5.04 3.89
N ILE A 115 19.27 4.49 3.58
CA ILE A 115 19.42 3.14 3.05
C ILE A 115 19.03 2.07 4.06
N ASP A 116 19.33 2.27 5.34
CA ASP A 116 19.02 1.30 6.39
C ASP A 116 17.49 1.18 6.55
N HIS A 117 16.79 2.31 6.62
CA HIS A 117 15.33 2.30 6.65
C HIS A 117 14.72 1.70 5.39
N ALA A 118 15.24 2.06 4.22
CA ALA A 118 14.80 1.49 2.95
C ALA A 118 14.96 -0.03 2.91
N CYS A 119 16.09 -0.55 3.40
CA CYS A 119 16.37 -1.98 3.44
C CYS A 119 15.36 -2.73 4.32
N HIS A 120 15.03 -2.20 5.50
CA HIS A 120 13.98 -2.79 6.35
C HIS A 120 12.61 -2.80 5.66
N LEU A 121 12.24 -1.71 4.97
CA LEU A 121 10.98 -1.64 4.22
C LEU A 121 10.95 -2.61 3.03
N TYR A 122 12.06 -2.74 2.31
CA TYR A 122 12.21 -3.72 1.23
C TYR A 122 12.08 -5.15 1.75
N HIS A 123 12.72 -5.48 2.87
CA HIS A 123 12.58 -6.78 3.51
C HIS A 123 11.12 -7.08 3.90
N GLN A 124 10.43 -6.12 4.53
CA GLN A 124 9.01 -6.28 4.89
C GLN A 124 8.12 -6.57 3.68
N ALA A 125 8.30 -5.81 2.59
CA ALA A 125 7.56 -6.02 1.36
C ALA A 125 7.96 -7.34 0.64
N ALA A 126 9.23 -7.72 0.71
CA ALA A 126 9.77 -8.95 0.14
C ALA A 126 9.16 -10.21 0.79
N VAL A 127 9.12 -10.24 2.13
CA VAL A 127 8.47 -11.31 2.90
C VAL A 127 6.98 -11.41 2.58
N ALA A 128 6.33 -10.28 2.29
CA ALA A 128 4.94 -10.24 1.83
C ALA A 128 4.75 -10.58 0.33
N GLY A 129 5.82 -10.99 -0.37
CA GLY A 129 5.75 -11.49 -1.74
C GLY A 129 5.87 -10.42 -2.85
N VAL A 130 6.31 -9.21 -2.53
CA VAL A 130 6.54 -8.18 -3.55
C VAL A 130 7.86 -8.45 -4.27
N LEU A 131 7.79 -8.98 -5.49
CA LEU A 131 8.97 -9.36 -6.29
C LEU A 131 10.00 -8.23 -6.46
N PRO A 132 9.62 -6.98 -6.84
CA PRO A 132 10.57 -5.87 -6.88
C PRO A 132 11.28 -5.62 -5.53
N ALA A 133 10.60 -5.86 -4.42
CA ALA A 133 11.17 -5.67 -3.09
C ALA A 133 12.20 -6.74 -2.75
N LYS A 134 12.00 -8.00 -3.18
CA LYS A 134 13.00 -9.08 -3.05
C LYS A 134 14.31 -8.71 -3.74
N VAL A 135 14.20 -8.22 -4.98
CA VAL A 135 15.36 -7.78 -5.78
C VAL A 135 16.04 -6.55 -5.16
N SER A 136 15.25 -5.53 -4.78
CA SER A 136 15.78 -4.33 -4.13
C SER A 136 16.49 -4.66 -2.82
N PHE A 137 15.88 -5.47 -1.94
CA PHE A 137 16.50 -5.93 -0.70
C PHE A 137 17.83 -6.65 -0.96
N GLY A 138 17.83 -7.62 -1.87
CA GLY A 138 19.04 -8.38 -2.20
C GLY A 138 20.17 -7.48 -2.70
N ASN A 139 19.86 -6.56 -3.63
CA ASN A 139 20.83 -5.60 -4.14
C ASN A 139 21.35 -4.67 -3.04
N THR A 140 20.47 -4.13 -2.19
CA THR A 140 20.88 -3.23 -1.10
C THR A 140 21.91 -3.90 -0.19
N ILE A 141 21.68 -5.15 0.21
CA ILE A 141 22.62 -5.89 1.08
C ILE A 141 23.92 -6.27 0.35
N LEU A 142 23.85 -6.66 -0.94
CA LEU A 142 25.05 -7.06 -1.69
C LEU A 142 25.98 -5.89 -2.00
N PHE A 143 25.43 -4.71 -2.29
CA PHE A 143 26.22 -3.53 -2.66
C PHE A 143 26.59 -2.63 -1.46
N LYS A 144 26.06 -2.89 -0.26
CA LYS A 144 26.37 -2.13 0.96
C LYS A 144 27.11 -3.01 1.96
N LYS A 145 28.24 -2.51 2.48
CA LYS A 145 29.14 -3.27 3.36
C LYS A 145 28.45 -3.85 4.60
N THR A 146 27.51 -3.14 5.20
CA THR A 146 26.77 -3.61 6.37
C THR A 146 25.46 -2.84 6.47
N VAL A 147 24.34 -3.56 6.52
CA VAL A 147 23.05 -3.03 6.99
C VAL A 147 22.75 -3.74 8.31
N PRO A 148 22.49 -3.02 9.41
CA PRO A 148 22.20 -3.64 10.70
C PRO A 148 21.03 -4.64 10.62
N GLY A 149 21.21 -5.82 11.19
CA GLY A 149 20.16 -6.83 11.30
C GLY A 149 20.00 -7.77 10.10
N PHE A 150 20.76 -7.58 9.02
CA PHE A 150 20.71 -8.44 7.83
C PHE A 150 22.10 -8.93 7.42
N GLN A 151 22.15 -10.16 6.90
CA GLN A 151 23.36 -10.79 6.40
C GLN A 151 23.27 -11.01 4.89
N THR A 152 24.42 -11.20 4.25
CA THR A 152 24.50 -11.54 2.82
C THR A 152 23.71 -12.80 2.48
N GLN A 153 23.60 -13.76 3.39
CA GLN A 153 22.83 -14.98 3.18
C GLN A 153 21.32 -14.69 3.01
N ASP A 154 20.78 -13.73 3.76
CA ASP A 154 19.37 -13.31 3.66
C ASP A 154 19.09 -12.75 2.26
N ALA A 155 20.04 -11.99 1.72
CA ALA A 155 19.96 -11.42 0.38
C ALA A 155 19.97 -12.49 -0.72
N ILE A 156 20.87 -13.48 -0.61
CA ILE A 156 20.95 -14.61 -1.55
C ILE A 156 19.62 -15.38 -1.54
N GLN A 157 19.11 -15.71 -0.35
CA GLN A 157 17.83 -16.42 -0.23
C GLN A 157 16.69 -15.66 -0.91
N MET A 158 16.56 -14.35 -0.67
CA MET A 158 15.50 -13.54 -1.26
C MET A 158 15.60 -13.46 -2.79
N LEU A 159 16.83 -13.40 -3.33
CA LEU A 159 17.07 -13.41 -4.77
C LEU A 159 16.78 -14.77 -5.41
N ASP A 160 17.13 -15.86 -4.74
CA ASP A 160 16.80 -17.22 -5.19
C ASP A 160 15.28 -17.39 -5.26
N GLU A 161 14.55 -16.97 -4.23
CA GLU A 161 13.09 -16.99 -4.25
C GLU A 161 12.49 -16.10 -5.34
N ALA A 162 13.12 -14.96 -5.64
CA ALA A 162 12.68 -14.07 -6.72
C ALA A 162 12.89 -14.70 -8.11
N SER A 163 13.88 -15.58 -8.27
CA SER A 163 14.19 -16.23 -9.55
C SER A 163 13.19 -17.31 -9.98
N ILE A 164 12.36 -17.78 -9.03
CA ILE A 164 11.40 -18.88 -9.22
C ILE A 164 9.97 -18.36 -9.51
N GLN A 165 9.74 -17.05 -9.40
CA GLN A 165 8.43 -16.39 -9.57
C GLN A 165 8.24 -15.83 -10.98
#